data_AF-A0A139D293-F1
#
_entry.id   AF-A0A139D293-F1
#
_cell.length_a   1.000
_cell.length_b   1.000
_cell.length_c   1.000
_cell.angle_alpha   90.00
_cell.angle_beta   90.00
_cell.angle_gamma   90.00
#
_symmetry.space_group_name_H-M   'P 1'
#
loop_
_entity.id
_entity.type
_entity.pdbx_description
1 polymer ?
#
loop_
_entity_poly.entity_id
_entity_poly.type
_entity_poly.pdbx_seq_one_letter_code
_entity_poly.pdbx_strand_id
1 'polypeptide(L)' 'STADGSAISVFGWFDVPSVTGRMKGLEETAGAVHYWSTWGLVALAGLHGLAALKHHFWDRDQTLLRMLGQP' A
#
# COMPACT_ATOMS: atom_id res chain seq x y z
N SER A 1 -8.39 -4.80 11.08
CA SER A 1 -8.84 -3.75 12.03
C SER A 1 -10.31 -3.34 11.88
N THR A 2 -10.89 -3.21 10.68
CA THR A 2 -12.34 -2.87 10.51
C THR A 2 -13.27 -4.10 10.42
N ALA A 3 -12.70 -5.27 10.13
CA ALA A 3 -13.46 -6.49 9.88
C ALA A 3 -14.17 -7.08 11.12
N ASP A 4 -13.80 -6.65 12.33
CA ASP A 4 -14.43 -7.08 13.60
C ASP A 4 -15.74 -6.30 13.93
N GLY A 5 -16.18 -5.39 13.05
CA GLY A 5 -17.40 -4.60 13.27
C GLY A 5 -17.17 -3.30 14.06
N SER A 6 -15.93 -2.99 14.43
CA SER A 6 -15.56 -1.75 15.10
C SER A 6 -15.66 -0.54 14.15
N ALA A 7 -16.18 0.58 14.65
CA ALA A 7 -16.22 1.83 13.89
C ALA A 7 -14.80 2.35 13.62
N ILE A 8 -14.58 2.95 12.44
CA ILE A 8 -13.32 3.63 12.12
C ILE A 8 -13.49 5.11 12.39
N SER A 9 -12.61 5.68 13.21
CA SER A 9 -12.54 7.12 13.38
C SER A 9 -11.74 7.76 12.25
N VAL A 10 -12.37 8.69 11.52
CA VAL A 10 -11.73 9.44 10.43
C VAL A 10 -11.08 10.68 11.04
N PHE A 11 -9.77 10.61 11.30
CA PHE A 11 -8.98 11.69 11.89
C PHE A 11 -9.55 12.26 13.21
N GLY A 12 -10.44 11.53 13.90
CA GLY A 12 -11.13 11.99 15.10
C GLY A 12 -12.31 12.95 14.86
N TRP A 13 -12.70 13.21 13.60
CA TRP A 13 -13.79 14.15 13.29
C TRP A 13 -15.17 13.49 13.31
N PHE A 14 -15.26 12.23 12.91
CA PHE A 14 -16.47 11.42 13.00
C PHE A 14 -16.13 9.95 12.83
N ASP A 15 -17.02 9.09 13.33
CA ASP A 15 -16.87 7.65 13.24
C ASP A 15 -17.73 7.08 12.10
N VAL A 16 -17.11 6.28 11.24
CA VAL A 16 -17.81 5.56 10.18
C VAL A 16 -18.15 4.17 10.72
N PRO A 17 -19.44 3.81 10.85
CA PRO A 17 -19.84 2.50 11.33
C PRO A 17 -19.39 1.42 10.34
N SER A 18 -18.94 0.28 10.87
CA SER A 18 -18.58 -0.87 10.06
C SER A 18 -19.83 -1.42 9.36
N VAL A 19 -19.91 -1.19 8.04
CA VAL A 19 -21.02 -1.68 7.20
C VAL A 19 -20.87 -3.18 6.90
N THR A 20 -19.65 -3.72 7.08
CA THR A 20 -19.34 -5.12 6.79
C THR A 20 -19.81 -6.10 7.86
N GLY A 21 -20.10 -5.66 9.09
CA GLY A 21 -20.58 -6.51 10.18
C GLY A 21 -19.68 -7.74 10.46
N ARG A 22 -20.02 -8.57 11.45
CA ARG A 22 -19.32 -9.85 11.71
C ARG A 22 -19.66 -10.89 10.63
N MET A 23 -19.35 -10.62 9.36
CA MET A 23 -19.36 -11.63 8.32
C MET A 23 -18.27 -12.65 8.62
N LYS A 24 -18.66 -13.80 9.20
CA LYS A 24 -17.74 -14.92 9.51
C LYS A 24 -16.90 -15.27 8.26
N GLY A 25 -15.58 -15.19 8.40
CA GLY A 25 -14.61 -15.51 7.34
C GLY A 25 -14.12 -14.31 6.52
N LEU A 26 -14.79 -13.15 6.57
CA LEU A 26 -14.30 -11.96 5.85
C LEU A 26 -13.01 -11.42 6.48
N GLU A 27 -12.89 -11.47 7.81
CA GLU A 27 -11.69 -11.03 8.51
C GLU A 27 -10.46 -11.87 8.14
N GLU A 28 -10.61 -13.20 8.10
CA GLU A 28 -9.52 -14.10 7.74
C GLU A 28 -9.08 -13.92 6.29
N THR A 29 -10.05 -13.83 5.37
CA THR A 29 -9.76 -13.63 3.94
C THR A 29 -9.18 -12.25 3.66
N ALA A 30 -9.77 -11.18 4.21
CA ALA A 30 -9.24 -9.82 4.08
C ALA A 30 -7.85 -9.68 4.72
N GLY A 31 -7.62 -10.33 5.87
CA GLY A 31 -6.32 -10.38 6.51
C GLY A 31 -5.26 -11.08 5.65
N ALA A 32 -5.59 -12.25 5.10
CA ALA A 32 -4.68 -12.98 4.21
C ALA A 32 -4.37 -12.20 2.93
N VAL A 33 -5.39 -11.63 2.27
CA VAL A 33 -5.20 -10.80 1.07
C VAL A 33 -4.37 -9.57 1.40
N HIS A 34 -4.66 -8.87 2.49
CA HIS A 34 -3.91 -7.68 2.89
C HIS A 34 -2.45 -8.01 3.20
N TYR A 35 -2.17 -9.13 3.87
CA TYR A 35 -0.82 -9.58 4.17
C TYR A 35 0.01 -9.81 2.90
N TRP A 36 -0.49 -10.63 1.98
CA TRP A 36 0.22 -10.91 0.72
C TRP A 36 0.29 -9.68 -0.18
N SER A 37 -0.76 -8.86 -0.22
CA SER A 37 -0.77 -7.59 -0.97
C SER A 37 0.25 -6.60 -0.43
N THR A 38 0.43 -6.53 0.89
CA THR A 38 1.43 -5.66 1.51
C THR A 38 2.83 -6.08 1.10
N TRP A 39 3.16 -7.37 1.21
CA TRP A 39 4.45 -7.88 0.75
C TRP A 39 4.66 -7.72 -0.76
N GLY A 40 3.62 -7.92 -1.56
CA GLY A 40 3.66 -7.66 -3.00
C GLY A 40 3.95 -6.20 -3.33
N LEU A 41 3.29 -5.26 -2.64
CA LEU A 41 3.53 -3.82 -2.79
C LEU A 41 4.94 -3.42 -2.34
N VAL A 42 5.43 -3.96 -1.23
CA VAL A 42 6.80 -3.72 -0.75
C VAL A 42 7.83 -4.22 -1.77
N ALA A 43 7.64 -5.43 -2.29
CA ALA A 43 8.52 -6.00 -3.31
C ALA A 43 8.48 -5.19 -4.61
N LEU A 44 7.29 -4.77 -5.06
CA LEU A 44 7.12 -3.95 -6.25
C LEU A 44 7.77 -2.57 -6.09
N ALA A 45 7.56 -1.90 -4.95
CA ALA A 45 8.16 -0.62 -4.65
C ALA A 45 9.69 -0.72 -4.57
N GLY A 46 10.21 -1.79 -3.94
CA GLY A 46 11.64 -2.09 -3.90
C GLY A 46 12.22 -2.31 -5.30
N LEU A 47 11.57 -3.15 -6.12
CA LEU A 47 11.99 -3.40 -7.50
C LEU A 47 11.95 -2.11 -8.34
N HIS A 48 10.90 -1.31 -8.19
CA HIS A 48 10.76 -0.03 -8.88
C HIS A 48 11.88 0.94 -8.51
N GLY A 49 12.18 1.09 -7.21
CA GLY A 49 13.29 1.92 -6.73
C GLY A 49 14.65 1.41 -7.22
N LEU A 50 14.88 0.09 -7.16
CA LEU A 50 16.10 -0.53 -7.68
C LEU A 50 16.25 -0.34 -9.19
N ALA A 51 15.16 -0.42 -9.96
CA ALA A 51 15.17 -0.14 -11.39
C ALA A 51 15.53 1.32 -11.66
N ALA A 52 14.95 2.28 -10.93
CA ALA A 52 15.30 3.70 -11.05
C ALA A 52 16.78 3.95 -10.72
N LEU A 53 17.32 3.29 -9.69
CA LEU A 53 18.75 3.37 -9.35
C LEU A 53 19.64 2.72 -10.42
N LYS A 54 19.26 1.53 -10.92
CA LYS A 54 19.99 0.87 -12.02
C LYS A 54 20.05 1.79 -13.24
N HIS A 55 18.92 2.36 -13.64
CA HIS A 55 18.83 3.27 -14.77
C HIS A 55 19.71 4.51 -14.57
N HIS A 56 19.74 5.06 -13.36
CA HIS A 56 20.56 6.21 -13.04
C HIS A 56 22.08 5.91 -13.05
N PHE A 57 22.50 4.79 -12.45
CA PHE A 57 23.93 4.48 -12.31
C PHE A 57 24.54 3.78 -13.53
N TRP A 58 23.81 2.82 -14.13
CA TRP A 58 24.31 2.00 -15.23
C TRP A 58 23.93 2.58 -16.58
N ASP A 59 22.64 2.89 -16.76
CA ASP A 59 22.13 3.38 -18.05
C ASP A 59 22.37 4.89 -18.23
N ARG A 60 22.84 5.57 -17.17
CA ARG A 60 23.07 7.03 -17.10
C ARG A 60 21.90 7.85 -17.61
N ASP A 61 20.70 7.39 -17.32
CA ASP A 61 19.48 8.07 -17.74
C ASP A 61 19.05 9.15 -16.73
N GLN A 62 18.15 10.02 -17.18
CA GLN A 62 17.56 11.08 -16.36
C GLN A 62 16.22 10.67 -15.72
N THR A 63 15.85 9.39 -15.72
CA THR A 63 14.54 8.92 -15.21
C THR A 63 14.37 9.25 -13.74
N LEU A 64 15.40 9.07 -12.92
CA LEU A 64 15.36 9.44 -11.50
C LEU A 64 15.23 10.97 -11.31
N LEU A 65 15.92 11.77 -12.13
CA LEU A 65 15.89 13.24 -12.05
C LEU A 65 14.51 13.78 -12.43
N ARG A 66 13.86 13.18 -13.44
CA ARG A 66 12.49 13.51 -13.84
C ARG A 66 11.47 13.20 -12.75
N MET A 67 11.64 12.08 -12.03
CA MET A 67 10.77 11.76 -10.88
C MET A 67 10.96 12.74 -9.71
N LEU A 68 12.18 13.27 -9.54
CA LEU A 68 12.50 14.29 -8.53
C LEU A 68 12.09 15.72 -8.93
N GLY A 69 11.43 15.90 -10.08
CA GLY A 69 10.97 17.20 -10.55
C GLY A 69 12.08 18.11 -11.09
N GLN A 70 13.23 17.53 -11.46
CA GLN A 70 14.29 18.27 -12.15
C GLN A 70 14.03 18.28 -13.66
N PRO A 71 14.19 19.44 -14.34
CA PRO A 71 13.93 19.59 -15.78
C PRO A 71 14.91 18.79 -16.65
#